data_AF-A0A4Q5KIT0-F1
#
_entry.id   AF-A0A4Q5KIT0-F1
#
_cell.length_a   1.000
_cell.length_b   1.000
_cell.length_c   1.000
_cell.angle_alpha   90.00
_cell.angle_beta   90.00
_cell.angle_gamma   90.00
#
_symmetry.space_group_name_H-M   'P 1'
#
loop_
_entity.id
_entity.type
_entity.pdbx_description
1 polymer ?
#
loop_
_entity_poly.entity_id
_entity_poly.type
_entity_poly.pdbx_seq_one_letter_code
_entity_poly.pdbx_strand_id
1 'polypeptide(L)'
;MKTSVTILSILSIAFSSLTFAIENQEQRDMIESQLSNNPSELIYKNILQAYPEFAPEFLSILLKQDGIDSQKAIEAAMLAAPDKVLEIAQIARDAGVSNEDITSAALLAGIDPTQVAEASAAGVPTNTPVAPISPVSPPSAPSVGGQGGGGSGVVSPS
;
A
#
# COMPACT_ATOMS: atom_id res chain seq x y z
N MET A 1 30.97 36.24 -29.61
CA MET A 1 30.66 35.49 -28.37
C MET A 1 29.20 35.72 -28.04
N LYS A 2 28.34 34.72 -28.24
CA LYS A 2 26.91 34.79 -27.89
C LYS A 2 26.70 33.90 -26.67
N THR A 3 26.48 34.54 -25.53
CA THR A 3 26.11 33.91 -24.26
C THR A 3 24.66 33.49 -24.33
N SER A 4 24.40 32.19 -24.49
CA SER A 4 23.07 31.62 -24.27
C SER A 4 22.88 31.47 -22.76
N VAL A 5 22.16 32.42 -22.16
CA VAL A 5 21.67 32.34 -20.78
C VAL A 5 20.35 31.57 -20.84
N THR A 6 20.38 30.30 -20.43
CA THR A 6 19.17 29.50 -20.25
C THR A 6 18.48 29.96 -18.97
N ILE A 7 17.40 30.71 -19.11
CA ILE A 7 16.58 31.19 -17.99
C ILE A 7 15.76 30.00 -17.49
N LEU A 8 16.12 29.49 -16.32
CA LEU A 8 15.37 28.50 -15.56
C LEU A 8 14.13 29.19 -14.97
N SER A 9 13.00 29.11 -15.68
CA SER A 9 11.71 29.62 -15.19
C SER A 9 11.16 28.68 -14.11
N ILE A 10 11.35 29.07 -12.85
CA ILE A 10 10.67 28.45 -11.70
C ILE A 10 9.24 29.02 -11.70
N LEU A 11 8.28 28.26 -12.24
CA LEU A 11 6.89 28.66 -12.26
C LEU A 11 6.32 28.50 -10.84
N SER A 12 6.16 29.63 -10.14
CA SER A 12 5.35 29.73 -8.92
C SER A 12 3.90 29.39 -9.25
N ILE A 13 3.49 28.14 -9.01
CA ILE A 13 2.07 27.78 -9.09
C ILE A 13 1.45 28.12 -7.73
N ALA A 14 0.73 29.23 -7.70
CA ALA A 14 -0.24 29.51 -6.65
C ALA A 14 -1.41 28.53 -6.83
N PHE A 15 -1.36 27.40 -6.13
CA PHE A 15 -2.43 26.42 -6.07
C PHE A 15 -3.55 26.92 -5.16
N SER A 16 -4.36 27.87 -5.66
CA SER A 16 -5.67 28.16 -5.07
C SER A 16 -6.60 27.00 -5.37
N SER A 17 -6.70 26.07 -4.41
CA SER A 17 -7.84 25.18 -4.14
C SER A 17 -8.87 25.02 -5.26
N LEU A 18 -8.53 24.29 -6.33
CA LEU A 18 -9.53 23.73 -7.23
C LEU A 18 -9.32 22.23 -7.30
N THR A 19 -10.34 21.51 -6.86
CA THR A 19 -10.70 20.19 -7.36
C THR A 19 -10.98 20.33 -8.85
N PHE A 20 -9.93 20.38 -9.65
CA PHE A 20 -10.05 20.24 -11.09
C PHE A 20 -10.09 18.74 -11.36
N ALA A 21 -11.22 18.23 -11.83
CA ALA A 21 -11.15 17.03 -12.64
C ALA A 21 -10.15 17.30 -13.77
N ILE A 22 -9.20 16.39 -14.01
CA ILE A 22 -8.32 16.49 -15.16
C ILE A 22 -9.18 16.44 -16.42
N GLU A 23 -9.44 17.60 -17.01
CA GLU A 23 -10.42 17.73 -18.10
C GLU A 23 -9.75 17.78 -19.49
N ASN A 24 -8.43 18.01 -19.54
CA ASN A 24 -7.67 18.13 -20.78
C ASN A 24 -6.46 17.16 -20.81
N GLN A 25 -6.24 16.48 -21.94
CA GLN A 25 -5.05 15.64 -22.17
C GLN A 25 -3.75 16.40 -21.96
N GLU A 26 -3.69 17.68 -22.35
CA GLU A 26 -2.48 18.50 -22.16
C GLU A 26 -2.11 18.69 -20.68
N GLN A 27 -3.10 18.75 -19.79
CA GLN A 27 -2.86 18.84 -18.35
C GLN A 27 -2.30 17.53 -17.80
N ARG A 28 -2.79 16.38 -18.30
CA ARG A 28 -2.22 15.07 -17.97
C ARG A 28 -0.78 14.97 -18.40
N ASP A 29 -0.49 15.30 -19.65
CA ASP A 29 0.86 15.23 -20.21
C ASP A 29 1.83 16.11 -19.40
N MET A 30 1.38 17.27 -18.92
CA MET A 30 2.18 18.13 -18.06
C MET A 30 2.43 17.52 -16.67
N ILE A 31 1.42 16.89 -16.06
CA ILE A 31 1.56 16.20 -14.77
C ILE A 31 2.49 14.99 -14.92
N GLU A 32 2.31 14.17 -15.96
CA GLU A 32 3.16 13.03 -16.26
C GLU A 32 4.61 13.47 -16.49
N SER A 33 4.82 14.59 -17.18
CA SER A 33 6.15 15.18 -17.37
C SER A 33 6.77 15.64 -16.05
N GLN A 34 5.99 16.25 -15.15
CA GLN A 34 6.48 16.62 -13.81
C GLN A 34 6.84 15.39 -12.98
N LEU A 35 6.01 14.36 -13.03
CA LEU A 35 6.26 13.09 -12.36
C LEU A 35 7.43 12.34 -12.98
N SER A 36 7.75 12.54 -14.27
CA SER A 36 8.84 11.87 -14.97
C SER A 36 10.22 12.49 -14.74
N ASN A 37 10.31 13.66 -14.09
CA ASN A 37 11.57 14.37 -13.85
C ASN A 37 12.04 14.31 -12.38
N ASN A 38 12.05 13.12 -11.76
CA ASN A 38 12.42 12.89 -10.36
C ASN A 38 11.80 13.92 -9.39
N PRO A 39 10.46 13.93 -9.27
CA PRO A 39 9.74 14.90 -8.48
C PRO A 39 10.12 14.77 -7.00
N SER A 40 10.20 15.91 -6.31
CA SER A 40 10.32 15.88 -4.85
C SER A 40 9.09 15.21 -4.19
N GLU A 41 9.29 14.67 -2.98
CA GLU A 41 8.23 14.03 -2.20
C GLU A 41 6.97 14.89 -2.06
N LEU A 42 7.15 16.19 -1.82
CA LEU A 42 6.05 17.13 -1.70
C LEU A 42 5.23 17.23 -3.00
N ILE A 43 5.91 17.23 -4.15
CA ILE A 43 5.26 17.44 -5.45
C ILE A 43 4.36 16.26 -5.78
N TYR A 44 4.89 15.03 -5.73
CA TYR A 44 4.07 13.87 -6.08
C TYR A 44 2.95 13.63 -5.06
N LYS A 45 3.17 13.90 -3.76
CA LYS A 45 2.11 13.80 -2.74
C LYS A 45 0.95 14.74 -3.06
N ASN A 46 1.25 15.99 -3.41
CA ASN A 46 0.22 16.96 -3.79
C ASN A 46 -0.53 16.54 -5.05
N ILE A 47 0.18 16.01 -6.06
CA ILE A 47 -0.43 15.52 -7.31
C ILE A 47 -1.37 14.34 -7.02
N LEU A 48 -0.92 13.35 -6.26
CA LEU A 48 -1.74 12.19 -5.90
C LEU A 48 -3.00 12.60 -5.12
N GLN A 49 -2.87 13.52 -4.17
CA GLN A 49 -4.00 14.04 -3.41
C GLN A 49 -4.97 14.88 -4.25
N ALA A 50 -4.46 15.62 -5.23
CA ALA A 50 -5.30 16.42 -6.14
C ALA A 50 -6.07 15.55 -7.14
N TYR A 51 -5.52 14.38 -7.48
CA TYR A 51 -6.00 13.50 -8.55
C TYR A 51 -6.03 12.03 -8.11
N PRO A 52 -6.83 11.70 -7.08
CA PRO A 52 -6.86 10.35 -6.50
C PRO A 52 -7.33 9.29 -7.50
N GLU A 53 -8.15 9.66 -8.48
CA GLU A 53 -8.62 8.75 -9.53
C GLU A 53 -7.49 8.22 -10.42
N PHE A 54 -6.41 8.99 -10.58
CA PHE A 54 -5.22 8.65 -11.36
C PHE A 54 -4.05 8.16 -10.50
N ALA A 55 -4.24 8.02 -9.18
CA ALA A 55 -3.20 7.57 -8.26
C ALA A 55 -2.48 6.27 -8.68
N PRO A 56 -3.18 5.22 -9.18
CA PRO A 56 -2.51 4.00 -9.66
C PRO A 56 -1.57 4.27 -10.84
N GLU A 57 -2.01 5.09 -11.80
CA GLU A 57 -1.25 5.42 -12.99
C GLU A 57 -0.02 6.27 -12.65
N PHE A 58 -0.21 7.30 -11.82
CA PHE A 58 0.89 8.15 -11.35
C PHE A 58 1.91 7.39 -10.51
N LEU A 59 1.45 6.44 -9.67
CA LEU A 59 2.36 5.56 -8.95
C LEU A 59 3.20 4.71 -9.91
N SER A 60 2.63 4.21 -11.01
CA SER A 60 3.37 3.44 -12.01
C SER A 60 4.50 4.24 -12.68
N ILE A 61 4.34 5.57 -12.77
CA ILE A 61 5.37 6.47 -13.28
C ILE A 61 6.45 6.66 -12.21
N LEU A 62 6.05 6.94 -10.97
CA LEU A 62 6.96 7.15 -9.83
C LEU A 62 7.85 5.95 -9.56
N LEU A 63 7.31 4.73 -9.59
CA LEU A 63 8.06 3.51 -9.28
C LEU A 63 9.09 3.13 -10.36
N LYS A 64 9.00 3.72 -11.57
CA LYS A 64 10.00 3.53 -12.63
C LYS A 64 11.21 4.44 -12.48
N GLN A 65 11.20 5.36 -11.52
CA GLN A 65 12.24 6.37 -11.38
C GLN A 65 13.27 5.99 -10.33
N ASP A 66 14.54 6.20 -10.70
CA ASP A 66 15.65 6.12 -9.77
C ASP A 66 15.60 7.30 -8.78
N GLY A 67 15.59 6.99 -7.48
CA GLY A 67 15.63 7.99 -6.40
C GLY A 67 14.29 8.27 -5.73
N ILE A 68 13.19 7.68 -6.20
CA ILE A 68 11.91 7.69 -5.49
C ILE A 68 11.90 6.60 -4.41
N ASP A 69 11.51 6.98 -3.20
CA ASP A 69 11.23 6.05 -2.12
C ASP A 69 9.88 5.35 -2.40
N SER A 70 9.94 4.09 -2.83
CA SER A 70 8.77 3.31 -3.21
C SER A 70 7.77 3.19 -2.06
N GLN A 71 8.21 3.00 -0.81
CA GLN A 71 7.32 2.86 0.34
C GLN A 71 6.51 4.15 0.54
N LYS A 72 7.17 5.31 0.50
CA LYS A 72 6.50 6.62 0.63
C LYS A 72 5.59 6.96 -0.54
N ALA A 73 5.96 6.56 -1.76
CA ALA A 73 5.13 6.76 -2.94
C ALA A 73 3.84 5.93 -2.86
N ILE A 74 3.96 4.67 -2.41
CA ILE A 74 2.81 3.77 -2.20
C ILE A 74 1.92 4.29 -1.06
N GLU A 75 2.51 4.71 0.07
CA GLU A 75 1.77 5.31 1.19
C GLU A 75 0.94 6.51 0.70
N ALA A 76 1.57 7.42 -0.05
CA ALA A 76 0.91 8.60 -0.60
C ALA A 76 -0.23 8.24 -1.55
N ALA A 77 -0.04 7.23 -2.40
CA ALA A 77 -1.06 6.78 -3.35
C ALA A 77 -2.25 6.14 -2.62
N MET A 78 -2.00 5.28 -1.62
CA MET A 78 -3.05 4.64 -0.83
C MET A 78 -3.84 5.65 0.00
N LEU A 79 -3.16 6.66 0.56
CA LEU A 79 -3.79 7.73 1.33
C LEU A 79 -4.66 8.64 0.44
N ALA A 80 -4.23 8.89 -0.80
CA ALA A 80 -5.01 9.66 -1.76
C ALA A 80 -6.23 8.87 -2.27
N ALA A 81 -6.06 7.58 -2.55
CA ALA A 81 -7.09 6.74 -3.17
C ALA A 81 -7.32 5.44 -2.37
N PRO A 82 -7.97 5.52 -1.20
CA PRO A 82 -8.23 4.35 -0.35
C PRO A 82 -9.10 3.29 -1.05
N ASP A 83 -9.99 3.71 -1.95
CA ASP A 83 -10.86 2.81 -2.73
C ASP A 83 -10.08 1.99 -3.78
N LYS A 84 -8.84 2.38 -4.09
CA LYS A 84 -7.98 1.77 -5.11
C LYS A 84 -6.78 1.02 -4.52
N VAL A 85 -6.78 0.80 -3.21
CA VAL A 85 -5.64 0.18 -2.50
C VAL A 85 -5.18 -1.15 -3.11
N LEU A 86 -6.11 -2.01 -3.52
CA LEU A 86 -5.77 -3.30 -4.15
C LEU A 86 -5.05 -3.13 -5.50
N GLU A 87 -5.50 -2.18 -6.30
CA GLU A 87 -4.91 -1.82 -7.60
C GLU A 87 -3.50 -1.25 -7.39
N ILE A 88 -3.36 -0.34 -6.44
CA ILE A 88 -2.10 0.30 -6.04
C ILE A 88 -1.09 -0.75 -5.54
N ALA A 89 -1.52 -1.66 -4.67
CA ALA A 89 -0.68 -2.74 -4.17
C ALA A 89 -0.23 -3.67 -5.30
N GLN A 90 -1.11 -3.99 -6.25
CA GLN A 90 -0.73 -4.81 -7.41
C GLN A 90 0.33 -4.13 -8.28
N ILE A 91 0.16 -2.83 -8.57
CA ILE A 91 1.14 -2.05 -9.34
C ILE A 91 2.51 -2.03 -8.64
N ALA A 92 2.52 -1.90 -7.31
CA ALA A 92 3.75 -1.95 -6.54
C ALA A 92 4.45 -3.33 -6.65
N ARG A 93 3.70 -4.44 -6.59
CA ARG A 93 4.26 -5.79 -6.79
C ARG A 93 4.80 -5.97 -8.21
N ASP A 94 4.04 -5.52 -9.20
CA ASP A 94 4.44 -5.61 -10.61
C ASP A 94 5.72 -4.77 -10.88
N ALA A 95 5.92 -3.71 -10.12
CA ALA A 95 7.15 -2.90 -10.12
C ALA A 95 8.30 -3.52 -9.31
N GLY A 96 8.10 -4.67 -8.67
CA GLY A 96 9.12 -5.39 -7.90
C GLY A 96 9.32 -4.89 -6.47
N VAL A 97 8.38 -4.10 -5.92
CA VAL A 97 8.42 -3.66 -4.52
C VAL A 97 8.09 -4.83 -3.61
N SER A 98 8.78 -4.92 -2.47
CA SER A 98 8.58 -6.01 -1.51
C SER A 98 7.20 -5.96 -0.85
N ASN A 99 6.64 -7.12 -0.51
CA ASN A 99 5.34 -7.19 0.16
C ASN A 99 5.40 -6.58 1.58
N GLU A 100 6.57 -6.62 2.21
CA GLU A 100 6.86 -5.94 3.47
C GLU A 100 6.73 -4.42 3.34
N ASP A 101 7.29 -3.82 2.28
CA ASP A 101 7.20 -2.38 2.05
C ASP A 101 5.77 -1.96 1.71
N ILE A 102 5.04 -2.78 0.93
CA ILE A 102 3.64 -2.53 0.57
C ILE A 102 2.73 -2.57 1.82
N THR A 103 2.88 -3.59 2.66
CA THR A 103 2.10 -3.74 3.90
C THR A 103 2.46 -2.67 4.93
N SER A 104 3.73 -2.27 4.99
CA SER A 104 4.18 -1.15 5.83
C SER A 104 3.61 0.19 5.34
N ALA A 105 3.59 0.42 4.03
CA ALA A 105 2.98 1.60 3.43
C ALA A 105 1.47 1.66 3.67
N ALA A 106 0.76 0.52 3.60
CA ALA A 106 -0.66 0.44 3.93
C ALA A 106 -0.92 0.81 5.38
N LEU A 107 -0.12 0.27 6.32
CA LEU A 107 -0.24 0.61 7.74
C LEU A 107 -0.04 2.11 8.00
N LEU A 108 0.95 2.72 7.34
CA LEU A 108 1.25 4.15 7.44
C LEU A 108 0.12 5.01 6.84
N ALA A 109 -0.50 4.54 5.76
CA ALA A 109 -1.66 5.18 5.14
C ALA A 109 -2.96 5.00 5.94
N GLY A 110 -2.95 4.27 7.06
CA GLY A 110 -4.13 3.96 7.86
C GLY A 110 -5.02 2.89 7.26
N ILE A 111 -4.52 2.13 6.29
CA ILE A 111 -5.20 1.00 5.66
C ILE A 111 -4.82 -0.30 6.38
N ASP A 112 -5.79 -1.21 6.52
CA ASP A 112 -5.55 -2.53 7.10
C ASP A 112 -4.56 -3.32 6.20
N PRO A 113 -3.36 -3.68 6.69
CA PRO A 113 -2.35 -4.38 5.90
C PRO A 113 -2.82 -5.75 5.39
N THR A 114 -3.81 -6.37 6.04
CA THR A 114 -4.38 -7.65 5.60
C THR A 114 -5.12 -7.55 4.28
N GLN A 115 -5.55 -6.35 3.88
CA GLN A 115 -6.19 -6.12 2.59
C GLN A 115 -5.18 -6.20 1.43
N VAL A 116 -3.92 -5.85 1.67
CA VAL A 116 -2.85 -5.82 0.65
C VAL A 116 -1.80 -6.91 0.84
N ALA A 117 -1.87 -7.69 1.91
CA ALA A 117 -1.00 -8.83 2.08
C ALA A 117 -1.28 -9.86 0.99
N GLU A 118 -0.23 -10.34 0.30
CA GLU A 118 -0.37 -11.57 -0.48
C GLU A 118 -0.80 -12.72 0.44
N ALA A 119 -1.68 -13.58 -0.08
CA ALA A 119 -2.04 -14.82 0.60
C ALA A 119 -0.75 -15.64 0.76
N SER A 120 -0.18 -15.60 1.97
CA SER A 120 1.02 -16.35 2.31
C SER A 120 0.80 -17.82 1.94
N ALA A 121 1.76 -18.39 1.21
CA ALA A 121 1.71 -19.70 0.59
C ALA A 121 1.73 -20.86 1.61
N ALA A 122 0.78 -20.90 2.54
CA ALA A 122 0.43 -22.09 3.32
C ALA A 122 -0.37 -23.14 2.48
N GLY A 123 -0.27 -23.08 1.14
CA GLY A 123 -0.83 -24.05 0.19
C GLY A 123 -1.89 -23.46 -0.75
N VAL A 124 -1.50 -23.11 -1.98
CA VAL A 124 -2.37 -22.54 -3.04
C VAL A 124 -3.10 -23.67 -3.80
N PRO A 125 -4.25 -23.44 -4.49
CA PRO A 125 -4.22 -22.67 -5.75
C PRO A 125 -5.37 -21.66 -5.96
N THR A 126 -5.00 -20.52 -6.54
CA THR A 126 -5.53 -19.95 -7.80
C THR A 126 -7.06 -19.85 -8.01
N ASN A 127 -7.54 -18.61 -8.15
CA ASN A 127 -8.70 -18.15 -8.93
C ASN A 127 -10.05 -18.91 -8.79
N THR A 128 -10.73 -18.77 -7.66
CA THR A 128 -12.20 -18.98 -7.62
C THR A 128 -12.90 -17.92 -6.76
N PRO A 129 -14.14 -17.51 -7.10
CA PRO A 129 -14.90 -16.51 -6.34
C PRO A 129 -15.01 -16.93 -4.88
N VAL A 130 -14.82 -15.97 -3.98
CA VAL A 130 -14.92 -16.11 -2.52
C VAL A 130 -16.20 -16.85 -2.12
N ALA A 131 -16.04 -18.11 -1.68
CA ALA A 131 -17.03 -18.76 -0.84
C ALA A 131 -16.94 -18.16 0.58
N PRO A 132 -18.05 -17.99 1.31
CA PRO A 132 -18.06 -17.35 2.62
C PRO A 132 -17.15 -18.10 3.61
N ILE A 133 -16.26 -17.36 4.25
CA ILE A 133 -15.32 -17.86 5.25
C ILE A 133 -16.07 -18.51 6.41
N SER A 134 -15.79 -19.78 6.69
CA SER A 134 -16.19 -20.40 7.95
C SER A 134 -15.35 -19.80 9.08
N PRO A 135 -15.94 -19.49 10.25
CA PRO A 135 -15.22 -18.85 11.34
C PRO A 135 -14.09 -19.77 11.83
N VAL A 136 -12.86 -19.25 11.82
CA VAL A 136 -11.69 -19.93 12.39
C VAL A 136 -11.91 -20.06 13.90
N SER A 137 -11.93 -21.29 14.39
CA SER A 137 -12.07 -21.54 15.83
C SER A 137 -10.82 -21.02 16.57
N PRO A 138 -10.97 -20.39 17.75
CA PRO A 138 -9.83 -19.88 18.51
C PRO A 138 -8.84 -21.00 18.90
N PRO A 139 -7.55 -20.69 19.09
CA PRO A 139 -6.54 -21.68 19.42
C PRO A 139 -6.89 -22.39 20.73
N SER A 140 -6.74 -23.72 20.73
CA SER A 140 -7.03 -24.55 21.90
C SER A 140 -6.10 -24.22 23.07
N ALA A 141 -6.67 -24.13 24.27
CA ALA A 141 -5.92 -23.87 25.49
C ALA A 141 -4.86 -24.96 25.74
N PRO A 142 -3.68 -24.62 26.30
CA PRO A 142 -2.63 -25.58 26.58
C PRO A 142 -3.09 -26.62 27.62
N SER A 143 -2.73 -27.89 27.41
CA SER A 143 -3.04 -28.97 28.34
C SER A 143 -2.34 -28.74 29.68
N VAL A 144 -3.08 -28.36 30.72
CA VAL A 144 -2.56 -28.41 32.09
C VAL A 144 -2.48 -29.88 32.54
N GLY A 145 -1.28 -30.30 32.93
CA GLY A 145 -0.96 -31.69 33.24
C GLY A 145 -1.79 -32.25 34.40
N GLY A 146 -2.57 -33.29 34.12
CA GLY A 146 -3.22 -34.10 35.14
C GLY A 146 -2.19 -35.00 35.84
N GLN A 147 -1.56 -34.48 36.90
CA GLN A 147 -0.98 -35.32 37.94
C GLN A 147 -1.56 -34.91 39.30
N GLY A 148 -2.72 -35.50 39.61
CA GLY A 148 -3.25 -35.59 40.97
C GLY A 148 -3.36 -37.07 41.34
N GLY A 149 -2.28 -37.64 41.86
CA GLY A 149 -2.29 -38.98 42.44
C GLY A 149 -3.06 -38.98 43.76
N GLY A 150 -4.10 -39.80 43.85
CA GLY A 150 -4.83 -40.11 45.09
C GLY A 150 -4.84 -41.61 45.31
N GLY A 151 -4.14 -42.08 46.35
CA GLY A 151 -3.87 -43.48 46.63
C GLY A 151 -5.12 -44.35 46.80
N SER A 152 -5.08 -45.54 46.20
CA SER A 152 -6.02 -46.62 46.52
C SER A 152 -5.64 -47.29 47.83
N GLY A 153 -6.61 -47.43 48.74
CA GLY A 153 -6.66 -48.55 49.69
C GLY A 153 -6.38 -48.22 51.15
N VAL A 154 -7.41 -47.80 51.89
CA VAL A 154 -7.60 -48.30 53.27
C VAL A 154 -8.88 -49.13 53.28
N VAL A 155 -8.72 -50.44 53.48
CA VAL A 155 -9.79 -51.40 53.70
C VAL A 155 -10.06 -51.41 55.21
N SER A 156 -11.27 -51.08 55.63
CA SER A 156 -11.72 -51.34 57.00
C SER A 156 -12.53 -52.64 57.02
N PRO A 157 -12.11 -53.71 57.73
CA PRO A 157 -13.02 -54.78 58.09
C PRO A 157 -13.79 -54.41 59.37
N SER A 158 -14.93 -55.06 59.51
CA SER A 158 -15.94 -54.93 60.58
C SER A 158 -15.41 -55.27 61.98
#